data_AF-B0SNB0-F1
#
_entry.id   AF-B0SNB0-F1
#
_cell.length_a   1.000
_cell.length_b   1.000
_cell.length_c   1.000
_cell.angle_alpha   90.00
_cell.angle_beta   90.00
_cell.angle_gamma   90.00
#
_symmetry.space_group_name_H-M   'P 1'
#
loop_
_entity.id
_entity.type
_entity.pdbx_description
1 polymer ?
#
loop_
_entity_poly.entity_id
_entity_poly.type
_entity_poly.pdbx_seq_one_letter_code
_entity_poly.pdbx_strand_id
1 'polypeptide(L)'
;MKELVLALEKFAIFSSALDDQSNSKLKYKNSNIQLDELQKKMKKGGILLIDVRSKEEYKKGHIPEAVNIPYNEIESFKFPKNKELIVYCRGPMCLLSVNALNFLQSREMNVTRFGGGYSQWEMREV
;
A
#
# COMPACT_ATOMS: atom_id res chain seq x y z
N MET A 1 35.79 -26.61 -31.99
CA MET A 1 34.75 -27.06 -31.03
C MET A 1 34.83 -26.41 -29.65
N LYS A 2 35.97 -25.85 -29.19
CA LYS A 2 36.06 -25.19 -27.86
C LYS A 2 35.34 -23.83 -27.78
N GLU A 3 35.37 -23.04 -28.86
CA GLU A 3 34.69 -21.73 -28.93
C GLU A 3 33.15 -21.81 -28.81
N LEU A 4 32.55 -22.90 -29.30
CA LEU A 4 31.10 -23.12 -29.25
C LEU A 4 30.62 -23.46 -27.84
N VAL A 5 31.42 -24.18 -27.05
CA VAL A 5 31.11 -24.48 -25.65
C VAL A 5 31.23 -23.23 -24.78
N LEU A 6 32.26 -22.41 -25.02
CA LEU A 6 32.48 -21.16 -24.30
C LEU A 6 31.36 -20.13 -24.54
N ALA A 7 30.78 -20.11 -25.75
CA ALA A 7 29.65 -19.25 -26.08
C ALA A 7 28.36 -19.67 -25.34
N LEU A 8 28.13 -20.98 -25.17
CA LEU A 8 26.97 -21.50 -24.45
C LEU A 8 27.08 -21.27 -22.93
N GLU A 9 28.28 -21.40 -22.35
CA GLU A 9 28.52 -21.10 -20.94
C GLU A 9 28.33 -19.60 -20.63
N LYS A 10 28.79 -18.72 -21.52
CA LYS A 10 28.55 -17.26 -21.41
C LYS A 10 27.06 -16.90 -21.55
N PHE A 11 26.32 -17.62 -22.38
CA PHE A 11 24.88 -17.42 -22.54
C PHE A 11 24.09 -17.84 -21.28
N ALA A 12 24.51 -18.92 -20.62
CA ALA A 12 23.90 -19.38 -19.37
C ALA A 12 24.10 -18.38 -18.21
N ILE A 13 25.28 -17.77 -18.11
CA ILE A 13 25.57 -16.72 -17.12
C ILE A 13 24.80 -15.42 -17.44
N PHE A 14 24.61 -15.10 -18.72
CA PHE A 14 23.79 -13.96 -19.12
C PHE A 14 22.29 -14.17 -18.82
N SER A 15 21.79 -15.40 -18.97
CA SER A 15 20.41 -15.75 -18.64
C SER A 15 20.12 -15.61 -17.15
N SER A 16 21.04 -15.99 -16.26
CA SER A 16 20.84 -15.82 -14.81
C SER A 16 20.91 -14.36 -14.35
N ALA A 17 21.62 -13.49 -15.07
CA ALA A 17 21.62 -12.04 -14.82
C ALA A 17 20.31 -11.35 -15.25
N LEU A 18 19.52 -11.96 -16.15
CA LEU A 18 18.22 -11.44 -16.57
C LEU A 18 17.05 -11.88 -15.67
N ASP A 19 17.27 -12.82 -14.76
CA ASP A 19 16.26 -13.27 -13.79
C ASP A 19 16.02 -12.25 -12.65
N ASP A 20 16.84 -11.21 -12.53
CA ASP A 20 16.65 -10.15 -11.52
C ASP A 20 15.48 -9.20 -11.85
N GLN A 21 14.98 -9.21 -13.09
CA GLN A 21 13.80 -8.44 -13.49
C GLN A 21 12.47 -9.08 -13.03
N SER A 22 12.49 -10.36 -12.64
CA SER A 22 11.30 -11.05 -12.11
C SER A 22 11.06 -10.79 -10.62
N ASN A 23 12.08 -10.27 -9.90
CA ASN A 23 12.08 -10.13 -8.44
C ASN A 23 11.59 -8.75 -7.93
N SER A 24 11.40 -7.77 -8.82
CA SER A 24 10.79 -6.47 -8.48
C SER A 24 9.26 -6.54 -8.33
N LYS A 25 8.62 -7.51 -9.02
CA LYS A 25 7.16 -7.65 -9.11
C LYS A 25 6.52 -8.40 -7.94
N LEU A 26 7.30 -9.16 -7.16
CA LEU A 26 6.82 -9.92 -5.99
C LEU A 26 7.09 -9.24 -4.63
N LYS A 27 7.86 -8.15 -4.58
CA LYS A 27 8.17 -7.47 -3.31
C LYS A 27 6.97 -6.67 -2.76
N TYR A 28 6.08 -6.21 -3.62
CA TYR A 28 4.86 -5.50 -3.25
C TYR A 28 3.66 -6.45 -3.29
N LYS A 29 3.58 -7.31 -2.26
CA LYS A 29 2.38 -8.08 -1.91
C LYS A 29 1.15 -7.19 -2.14
N ASN A 30 0.18 -7.66 -2.93
CA ASN A 30 -1.00 -6.93 -3.42
C ASN A 30 -1.47 -5.85 -2.43
N SER A 31 -0.95 -4.63 -2.56
CA SER A 31 -0.99 -3.63 -1.48
C SER A 31 -2.28 -2.81 -1.47
N ASN A 32 -3.25 -3.19 -2.30
CA ASN A 32 -4.59 -2.63 -2.31
C ASN A 32 -5.61 -3.64 -1.78
N ILE A 33 -6.47 -3.21 -0.88
CA ILE A 33 -7.62 -3.98 -0.40
C ILE A 33 -8.91 -3.46 -1.02
N GLN A 34 -9.89 -4.35 -1.16
CA GLN A 34 -11.24 -4.02 -1.62
C GLN A 34 -12.15 -3.63 -0.45
N LEU A 35 -13.28 -2.98 -0.74
CA LEU A 35 -14.23 -2.52 0.27
C LEU A 35 -14.72 -3.65 1.19
N ASP A 36 -15.10 -4.80 0.63
CA ASP A 36 -15.59 -5.94 1.41
C ASP A 36 -14.51 -6.49 2.37
N GLU A 37 -13.24 -6.43 1.97
CA GLU A 37 -12.12 -6.85 2.80
C GLU A 37 -11.84 -5.83 3.91
N LEU A 38 -11.88 -4.54 3.59
CA LEU A 38 -11.79 -3.46 4.57
C LEU A 38 -12.87 -3.63 5.65
N GLN A 39 -14.14 -3.80 5.26
CA GLN A 39 -15.25 -3.98 6.20
C GLN A 39 -15.05 -5.21 7.09
N LYS A 40 -14.57 -6.34 6.55
CA LYS A 40 -14.24 -7.54 7.34
C LYS A 40 -13.13 -7.25 8.36
N LYS A 41 -12.09 -6.53 7.96
CA LYS A 41 -10.96 -6.15 8.84
C LYS A 41 -11.38 -5.17 9.92
N MET A 42 -12.23 -4.19 9.60
CA MET A 42 -12.82 -3.27 10.59
C MET A 42 -13.61 -4.05 11.65
N LYS A 43 -14.49 -4.97 11.22
CA LYS A 43 -15.30 -5.81 12.14
C LYS A 43 -14.44 -6.72 13.02
N LYS A 44 -13.36 -7.29 12.48
CA LYS A 44 -12.44 -8.15 13.23
C LYS A 44 -11.60 -7.37 14.24
N GLY A 45 -11.34 -6.09 13.98
CA GLY A 45 -10.41 -5.27 14.74
C GLY A 45 -8.95 -5.64 14.47
N GLY A 46 -8.04 -5.04 15.26
CA GLY A 46 -6.59 -5.23 15.09
C GLY A 46 -5.95 -4.38 13.98
N ILE A 47 -6.74 -3.52 13.33
CA ILE A 47 -6.28 -2.55 12.35
C ILE A 47 -6.19 -1.13 12.93
N LEU A 48 -5.45 -0.26 12.25
CA LEU A 48 -5.55 1.18 12.35
C LEU A 48 -5.89 1.74 10.96
N LEU A 49 -7.13 2.19 10.80
CA LEU A 49 -7.59 2.85 9.58
C LEU A 49 -7.19 4.33 9.61
N ILE A 50 -6.53 4.80 8.56
CA ILE A 50 -5.88 6.11 8.52
C ILE A 50 -6.40 6.90 7.32
N ASP A 51 -6.99 8.06 7.60
CA ASP A 51 -7.35 9.06 6.58
C ASP A 51 -6.18 10.03 6.40
N VAL A 52 -5.56 10.02 5.22
CA VAL A 52 -4.41 10.88 4.91
C VAL A 52 -4.77 12.23 4.30
N ARG A 53 -6.06 12.56 4.22
CA ARG A 53 -6.57 13.85 3.73
C ARG A 53 -6.36 14.96 4.76
N SER A 54 -6.69 16.19 4.37
CA SER A 54 -6.65 17.32 5.31
C SER A 54 -7.67 17.17 6.45
N LYS A 55 -7.44 17.89 7.54
CA LYS A 55 -8.33 17.94 8.70
C LYS A 55 -9.72 18.44 8.33
N GLU A 56 -9.81 19.38 7.38
CA GLU A 56 -11.06 19.95 6.90
C GLU A 56 -11.88 18.92 6.13
N GLU A 57 -11.24 18.10 5.29
CA GLU A 57 -11.92 17.03 4.57
C GLU A 57 -12.42 15.94 5.51
N TYR A 58 -11.57 15.50 6.44
CA TYR A 58 -11.95 14.52 7.44
C TYR A 58 -13.14 15.00 8.30
N LYS A 59 -13.14 16.28 8.72
CA LYS A 59 -14.25 16.88 9.49
C LYS A 59 -15.57 16.91 8.73
N LYS A 60 -15.54 17.04 7.39
CA LYS A 60 -16.75 17.03 6.55
C LYS A 60 -17.35 15.63 6.42
N GLY A 61 -16.53 14.60 6.61
CA GLY A 61 -16.94 13.20 6.56
C GLY A 61 -15.75 12.30 6.34
N HIS A 62 -15.77 11.14 6.97
CA HIS A 62 -14.70 10.14 6.92
C HIS A 62 -15.28 8.75 7.16
N ILE A 63 -14.50 7.72 6.84
CA ILE A 63 -14.85 6.34 7.18
C ILE A 63 -14.87 6.22 8.71
N PRO A 64 -15.93 5.68 9.33
CA PRO A 64 -16.02 5.51 10.79
C PRO A 64 -14.78 4.81 11.37
N GLU A 65 -14.41 5.20 12.59
CA GLU A 65 -13.25 4.67 13.33
C GLU A 65 -11.88 4.98 12.70
N ALA A 66 -11.83 5.68 11.56
CA ALA A 66 -10.58 6.15 10.98
C ALA A 66 -9.95 7.24 11.84
N VAL A 67 -8.62 7.23 11.96
CA VAL A 67 -7.84 8.32 12.55
C VAL A 67 -7.32 9.22 11.42
N ASN A 68 -7.52 10.53 11.53
CA ASN A 68 -6.93 11.46 10.59
C ASN A 68 -5.45 11.67 10.89
N ILE A 69 -4.59 11.32 9.93
CA ILE A 69 -3.17 11.62 9.95
C ILE A 69 -2.85 12.22 8.57
N PRO A 70 -3.01 13.54 8.39
CA PRO A 70 -2.74 14.20 7.12
C PRO A 70 -1.37 13.79 6.57
N TYR A 71 -1.27 13.64 5.25
CA TYR A 71 -0.04 13.14 4.62
C TYR A 71 1.23 13.90 5.06
N ASN A 72 1.15 15.21 5.24
CA ASN A 72 2.26 16.05 5.70
C ASN A 72 2.64 15.82 7.19
N GLU A 73 1.82 15.14 7.97
CA GLU A 73 2.07 14.81 9.37
C GLU A 73 2.54 13.35 9.55
N ILE A 74 2.40 12.49 8.53
CA ILE A 74 2.72 11.06 8.58
C ILE A 74 4.16 10.80 9.04
N GLU A 75 5.13 11.57 8.55
CA GLU A 75 6.54 11.35 8.85
C GLU A 75 6.84 11.44 10.36
N SER A 76 6.19 12.40 11.02
CA SER A 76 6.34 12.70 12.44
C SER A 76 5.50 11.82 13.36
N PHE A 77 4.52 11.12 12.80
CA PHE A 77 3.58 10.30 13.57
C PHE A 77 4.24 9.01 14.06
N LYS A 78 4.00 8.69 15.34
CA LYS A 78 4.47 7.44 15.96
C LYS A 78 3.42 6.35 15.81
N PHE A 79 3.62 5.47 14.83
CA PHE A 79 2.69 4.38 14.56
C PHE A 79 2.86 3.19 15.53
N PRO A 80 1.76 2.49 15.88
CA PRO A 80 1.83 1.25 16.64
C PRO A 80 2.46 0.12 15.82
N LYS A 81 3.43 -0.60 16.40
CA LYS A 81 4.11 -1.72 15.72
C LYS A 81 3.27 -3.00 15.63
N ASN A 82 2.25 -3.14 16.48
CA ASN A 82 1.47 -4.37 16.63
C ASN A 82 0.11 -4.34 15.89
N LYS A 83 -0.11 -3.35 15.02
CA LYS A 83 -1.35 -3.22 14.25
C LYS A 83 -1.06 -3.25 12.76
N GLU A 84 -2.01 -3.81 12.00
CA GLU A 84 -2.04 -3.61 10.55
C GLU A 84 -2.53 -2.19 10.27
N LEU A 85 -1.81 -1.46 9.42
CA LEU A 85 -2.20 -0.12 8.98
C LEU A 85 -2.99 -0.21 7.68
N ILE A 86 -4.04 0.58 7.57
CA ILE A 86 -4.78 0.74 6.32
C ILE A 86 -4.89 2.22 6.02
N VAL A 87 -4.31 2.68 4.91
CA VAL A 87 -4.37 4.09 4.51
C VAL A 87 -5.39 4.31 3.40
N TYR A 88 -6.12 5.42 3.45
CA TYR A 88 -7.01 5.85 2.38
C TYR A 88 -6.99 7.37 2.19
N CYS A 89 -7.47 7.81 1.03
CA CYS A 89 -7.63 9.23 0.68
C CYS A 89 -9.00 9.44 0.00
N ARG A 90 -9.18 10.50 -0.80
CA ARG A 90 -10.44 10.88 -1.43
C ARG A 90 -11.03 9.79 -2.32
N GLY A 91 -10.20 9.13 -3.12
CA GLY A 91 -10.66 8.14 -4.10
C GLY A 91 -9.52 7.55 -4.92
N PRO A 92 -9.85 6.80 -5.99
CA PRO A 92 -8.89 6.03 -6.79
C PRO A 92 -7.71 6.85 -7.34
N MET A 93 -7.97 8.10 -7.72
CA MET A 93 -6.98 9.01 -8.32
C MET A 93 -6.15 9.79 -7.30
N CYS A 94 -6.40 9.66 -5.99
CA CYS A 94 -5.64 10.40 -4.99
C CYS A 94 -4.26 9.78 -4.72
N LEU A 95 -3.21 10.52 -5.07
CA LEU A 95 -1.81 10.11 -4.86
C LEU A 95 -1.36 10.13 -3.39
N LEU A 96 -2.02 10.88 -2.50
CA LEU A 96 -1.61 10.94 -1.08
C LEU A 96 -1.61 9.56 -0.43
N SER A 97 -2.63 8.74 -0.72
CA SER A 97 -2.71 7.36 -0.20
C SER A 97 -1.65 6.42 -0.79
N VAL A 98 -1.22 6.66 -2.03
CA VAL A 98 -0.13 5.91 -2.68
C VAL A 98 1.21 6.29 -2.06
N ASN A 99 1.44 7.59 -1.86
CA ASN A 99 2.65 8.08 -1.24
C ASN A 99 2.76 7.64 0.22
N ALA A 100 1.65 7.68 0.97
CA ALA A 100 1.59 7.18 2.34
C ALA A 100 1.91 5.69 2.42
N LEU A 101 1.35 4.87 1.51
CA LEU A 101 1.65 3.45 1.41
C LEU A 101 3.15 3.23 1.20
N ASN A 102 3.73 3.87 0.18
CA ASN A 102 5.14 3.70 -0.17
C ASN A 102 6.07 4.14 0.98
N PHE A 103 5.75 5.25 1.63
CA PHE A 103 6.50 5.77 2.77
C PHE A 103 6.47 4.85 3.99
N LEU A 104 5.30 4.28 4.30
CA LEU A 104 5.17 3.37 5.44
C LEU A 104 5.79 2.00 5.13
N GLN A 105 5.72 1.53 3.88
CA GLN A 105 6.40 0.31 3.44
C GLN A 105 7.92 0.45 3.45
N SER A 106 8.48 1.61 3.10
CA SER A 106 9.93 1.84 3.19
C SER A 106 10.45 1.83 4.63
N ARG A 107 9.56 2.01 5.61
CA ARG A 107 9.80 1.84 7.05
C ARG A 107 9.44 0.43 7.55
N GLU A 108 9.27 -0.53 6.65
CA GLU A 108 8.94 -1.94 6.94
C GLU A 108 7.66 -2.13 7.76
N MET A 109 6.72 -1.19 7.66
CA MET A 109 5.45 -1.28 8.38
C MET A 109 4.48 -2.22 7.65
N ASN A 110 3.66 -2.94 8.42
CA ASN A 110 2.56 -3.72 7.87
C ASN A 110 1.42 -2.79 7.45
N VAL A 111 1.45 -2.32 6.21
CA VAL A 111 0.49 -1.37 5.66
C VAL A 111 -0.13 -1.86 4.35
N THR A 112 -1.43 -1.64 4.21
CA THR A 112 -2.17 -1.77 2.96
C THR A 112 -2.91 -0.47 2.64
N ARG A 113 -3.35 -0.33 1.39
CA ARG A 113 -4.10 0.83 0.90
C ARG A 113 -5.52 0.42 0.57
N PHE A 114 -6.50 1.19 1.05
CA PHE A 114 -7.85 1.12 0.52
C PHE A 114 -7.98 2.06 -0.67
N GLY A 115 -7.88 1.50 -1.88
CA GLY A 115 -7.77 2.28 -3.11
C GLY A 115 -9.04 2.98 -3.56
N GLY A 116 -10.21 2.47 -3.16
CA GLY A 116 -11.50 3.11 -3.43
C GLY A 116 -11.67 4.47 -2.73
N GLY A 117 -10.92 4.67 -1.63
CA GLY A 117 -10.97 5.89 -0.85
C GLY A 117 -12.35 6.21 -0.28
N TYR A 118 -12.47 7.43 0.24
CA TYR A 118 -13.71 7.92 0.84
C TYR A 118 -14.88 7.92 -0.17
N SER A 119 -14.62 8.21 -1.44
CA SER A 119 -15.65 8.22 -2.49
C SER A 119 -16.33 6.85 -2.67
N GLN A 120 -15.57 5.74 -2.64
CA GLN A 120 -16.18 4.41 -2.77
C GLN A 120 -16.97 4.04 -1.52
N TRP A 121 -16.48 4.46 -0.34
CA TRP A 121 -17.19 4.25 0.92
C TRP A 121 -18.55 4.95 0.91
N GLU A 122 -18.58 6.24 0.53
CA GLU A 122 -19.79 7.06 0.50
C GLU A 122 -20.84 6.52 -0.47
N MET A 123 -20.43 5.98 -1.63
CA MET A 123 -21.35 5.40 -2.63
C MET A 123 -22.06 4.13 -2.17
N ARG A 124 -21.56 3.44 -1.14
CA ARG A 124 -22.06 2.13 -0.68
C ARG A 124 -22.85 2.20 0.63
N GLU A 125 -22.73 3.30 1.37
CA GLU A 125 -23.48 3.57 2.61
C GLU A 125 -24.77 4.38 2.31
N VAL A 126 -25.57 3.92 1.34
CA VAL A 126 -26.96 4.38 1.12
C VAL A 126 -27.93 3.31 1.57
#